data_AF-A0A1I6UP06-F1
#
_entry.id   AF-A0A1I6UP06-F1
#
_cell.length_a   1.000
_cell.length_b   1.000
_cell.length_c   1.000
_cell.angle_alpha   90.00
_cell.angle_beta   90.00
_cell.angle_gamma   90.00
#
_symmetry.space_group_name_H-M   'P 1'
#
loop_
_entity.id
_entity.type
_entity.pdbx_description
1 polymer ?
#
loop_
_entity_poly.entity_id
_entity_poly.type
_entity_poly.pdbx_seq_one_letter_code
_entity_poly.pdbx_strand_id
1 'polypeptide(L)'
;MLATATPGGGFPAFGEAFAGAVAAADPALTVERRATGGSSENVGLLRAGRVDLGLVQGEYAYPALAEGGGLTVLAPMYPTPGLFVVPATSAIRSVADLRGRRVVLGTHKSGLTVMGRSVLGASGLDPERDISPILLDRAGDGPALVREGRADALWGGGLDWPGFHALAADPGGARFFGPSEAAIARLAQPGAATRRLTVPAGSFAGQAEPIATVGSWSFVIARPGLDEETAYRIVRALARTDLTEAQPRNLVGLVPADQVNPGTARVLREAGVTLR
;
A
#
# COMPACT_ATOMS: atom_id res chain seq x y z
N MET A 1 18.74 7.26 -3.06
CA MET A 1 17.49 8.02 -2.82
C MET A 1 16.26 7.10 -2.90
N LEU A 2 15.36 7.16 -1.91
CA LEU A 2 14.11 6.39 -1.81
C LEU A 2 12.89 7.30 -1.93
N ALA A 3 12.11 7.16 -3.00
CA ALA A 3 10.83 7.85 -3.15
C ALA A 3 9.72 7.19 -2.30
N THR A 4 9.02 7.98 -1.50
CA THR A 4 7.97 7.50 -0.58
C THR A 4 6.57 7.97 -1.02
N ALA A 5 5.93 8.89 -0.30
CA ALA A 5 4.66 9.51 -0.66
C ALA A 5 4.44 10.79 0.16
N THR A 6 3.23 11.34 0.12
CA THR A 6 2.84 12.52 0.90
C THR A 6 2.91 12.23 2.40
N PRO A 7 3.31 13.19 3.26
CA PRO A 7 3.28 13.05 4.71
C PRO A 7 1.94 12.54 5.27
N GLY A 8 1.99 11.75 6.34
CA GLY A 8 0.81 11.13 6.98
C GLY A 8 0.33 9.82 6.34
N GLY A 9 0.97 9.36 5.25
CA GLY A 9 0.72 8.05 4.64
C GLY A 9 1.59 6.93 5.22
N GLY A 10 1.24 5.67 4.91
CA GLY A 10 2.03 4.51 5.33
C GLY A 10 3.42 4.40 4.68
N PHE A 11 3.60 4.96 3.47
CA PHE A 11 4.88 4.93 2.74
C PHE A 11 5.98 5.76 3.41
N PRO A 12 5.76 7.01 3.85
CA PRO A 12 6.73 7.74 4.67
C PRO A 12 7.14 7.01 5.96
N ALA A 13 6.18 6.42 6.67
CA ALA A 13 6.45 5.68 7.92
C ALA A 13 7.31 4.44 7.67
N PHE A 14 6.95 3.63 6.67
CA PHE A 14 7.77 2.50 6.25
C PHE A 14 9.14 2.94 5.76
N GLY A 15 9.21 4.01 4.97
CA GLY A 15 10.47 4.55 4.46
C GLY A 15 11.44 4.96 5.57
N GLU A 16 10.94 5.56 6.65
CA GLU A 16 11.72 5.86 7.86
C GLU A 16 12.31 4.58 8.48
N ALA A 17 11.45 3.60 8.75
CA ALA A 17 11.87 2.33 9.34
C ALA A 17 12.88 1.58 8.44
N PHE A 18 12.62 1.54 7.13
CA PHE A 18 13.51 0.95 6.13
C PHE A 18 14.87 1.65 6.09
N ALA A 19 14.90 2.99 6.08
CA ALA A 19 16.14 3.74 6.04
C ALA A 19 16.97 3.55 7.31
N GLY A 20 16.32 3.58 8.49
CA GLY A 20 16.97 3.32 9.78
C GLY A 20 17.52 1.90 9.87
N ALA A 21 16.75 0.90 9.42
CA ALA A 21 17.15 -0.49 9.33
C ALA A 21 18.42 -0.69 8.46
N VAL A 22 18.44 -0.08 7.27
CA VAL A 22 19.60 -0.16 6.38
C VAL A 22 20.83 0.51 7.00
N ALA A 23 20.68 1.72 7.55
CA ALA A 23 21.78 2.47 8.16
C ALA A 23 22.37 1.76 9.38
N ALA A 24 21.54 1.11 10.20
CA ALA A 24 22.00 0.37 11.37
C ALA A 24 22.80 -0.89 11.00
N ALA A 25 22.40 -1.59 9.94
CA ALA A 25 23.04 -2.82 9.50
C ALA A 25 24.26 -2.60 8.60
N ASP A 26 24.31 -1.49 7.86
CA ASP A 26 25.41 -1.10 6.98
C ASP A 26 25.60 0.43 6.98
N PRO A 27 26.43 0.98 7.89
CA PRO A 27 26.63 2.42 8.02
C PRO A 27 27.25 3.12 6.80
N ALA A 28 27.80 2.36 5.85
CA ALA A 28 28.33 2.90 4.60
C ALA A 28 27.25 3.10 3.52
N LEU A 29 26.03 2.63 3.75
CA LEU A 29 24.87 2.92 2.90
C LEU A 29 24.05 4.07 3.47
N THR A 30 23.68 5.03 2.62
CA THR A 30 22.79 6.12 2.98
C THR A 30 21.51 6.04 2.16
N VAL A 31 20.37 5.91 2.85
CA VAL A 31 19.03 5.92 2.24
C VAL A 31 18.35 7.24 2.57
N GLU A 32 18.54 8.23 1.70
CA GLU A 32 17.78 9.49 1.79
C GLU A 32 16.36 9.29 1.27
N ARG A 33 15.37 9.80 2.01
CA ARG A 33 13.96 9.69 1.65
C ARG A 33 13.48 10.95 0.97
N ARG A 34 12.69 10.78 -0.08
CA ARG A 34 12.05 11.87 -0.82
C ARG A 34 10.54 11.69 -0.80
N ALA A 35 9.84 12.67 -0.23
CA ALA A 35 8.39 12.76 -0.35
C ALA A 35 7.99 13.00 -1.81
N THR A 36 6.92 12.36 -2.24
CA THR A 36 6.36 12.44 -3.61
C THR A 36 4.83 12.43 -3.54
N GLY A 37 4.14 12.54 -4.67
CA GLY A 37 2.69 12.37 -4.71
C GLY A 37 2.20 10.93 -4.49
N GLY A 38 3.07 9.91 -4.60
CA GLY A 38 2.72 8.49 -4.44
C GLY A 38 3.20 7.60 -5.60
N SER A 39 2.63 6.39 -5.68
CA SER A 39 3.10 5.30 -6.53
C SER A 39 3.24 5.67 -8.02
N SER A 40 2.27 6.39 -8.60
CA SER A 40 2.36 6.80 -10.01
C SER A 40 3.58 7.69 -10.28
N GLU A 41 3.86 8.64 -9.39
CA GLU A 41 5.04 9.51 -9.51
C GLU A 41 6.34 8.73 -9.28
N ASN A 42 6.34 7.81 -8.31
CA ASN A 42 7.52 7.01 -7.99
C ASN A 42 7.96 6.15 -9.18
N VAL A 43 7.01 5.52 -9.89
CA VAL A 43 7.31 4.76 -11.12
C VAL A 43 7.98 5.66 -12.16
N GLY A 44 7.45 6.88 -12.38
CA GLY A 44 8.05 7.84 -13.31
C GLY A 44 9.47 8.27 -12.91
N LEU A 45 9.70 8.55 -11.62
CA LEU A 45 11.01 8.93 -11.10
C LEU A 45 12.04 7.79 -11.21
N LEU A 46 11.63 6.55 -10.96
CA LEU A 46 12.46 5.36 -11.10
C LEU A 46 12.90 5.17 -12.56
N ARG A 47 11.96 5.22 -13.49
CA ARG A 47 12.26 5.09 -14.93
C ARG A 47 13.19 6.19 -15.44
N ALA A 48 13.02 7.41 -14.93
CA ALA A 48 13.87 8.54 -15.28
C ALA A 48 15.23 8.55 -14.55
N GLY A 49 15.54 7.55 -13.72
CA GLY A 49 16.77 7.50 -12.93
C GLY A 49 16.92 8.65 -11.93
N ARG A 50 15.82 9.32 -11.55
CA ARG A 50 15.81 10.47 -10.63
C ARG A 50 15.79 10.04 -9.16
N VAL A 51 15.49 8.78 -8.90
CA VAL A 51 15.59 8.10 -7.60
C VAL A 51 16.07 6.66 -7.83
N ASP A 52 16.74 6.07 -6.84
CA ASP A 52 17.28 4.72 -6.94
C ASP A 52 16.24 3.66 -6.55
N LEU A 53 15.44 3.98 -5.54
CA LEU A 53 14.37 3.15 -5.01
C LEU A 53 13.06 3.92 -4.93
N GLY A 54 11.94 3.21 -5.01
CA GLY A 54 10.61 3.78 -4.84
C GLY A 54 9.67 2.79 -4.18
N LEU A 55 8.84 3.29 -3.26
CA LEU A 55 7.73 2.53 -2.70
C LEU A 55 6.56 2.57 -3.67
N VAL A 56 6.09 1.41 -4.13
CA VAL A 56 5.05 1.34 -5.16
C VAL A 56 4.03 0.28 -4.77
N GLN A 57 2.76 0.68 -4.72
CA GLN A 57 1.65 -0.23 -4.44
C GLN A 57 1.33 -1.09 -5.68
N GLY A 58 0.81 -2.30 -5.48
CA GLY A 58 0.47 -3.27 -6.52
C GLY A 58 -0.22 -2.69 -7.76
N GLU A 59 -1.18 -1.78 -7.57
CA GLU A 59 -1.97 -1.17 -8.65
C GLU A 59 -1.10 -0.44 -9.69
N TYR A 60 0.08 0.04 -9.28
CA TYR A 60 1.07 0.62 -10.18
C TYR A 60 2.29 -0.29 -10.37
N ALA A 61 2.64 -1.10 -9.37
CA ALA A 61 3.81 -1.98 -9.43
C ALA A 61 3.64 -3.08 -10.48
N TYR A 62 2.53 -3.82 -10.46
CA TYR A 62 2.34 -4.95 -11.38
C TYR A 62 2.29 -4.49 -12.85
N PRO A 63 1.51 -3.45 -13.24
CA PRO A 63 1.55 -2.94 -14.60
C PRO A 63 2.93 -2.41 -14.99
N ALA A 64 3.60 -1.66 -14.09
CA ALA A 64 4.92 -1.09 -14.40
C ALA A 64 6.01 -2.14 -14.61
N LEU A 65 5.95 -3.26 -13.89
CA LEU A 65 6.84 -4.41 -14.08
C LEU A 65 6.50 -5.18 -15.36
N ALA A 66 5.20 -5.36 -15.67
CA ALA A 66 4.75 -6.04 -16.88
C ALA A 66 5.06 -5.26 -18.17
N GLU A 67 5.05 -3.93 -18.12
CA GLU A 67 5.52 -3.05 -19.21
C GLU A 67 7.02 -3.23 -19.52
N GLY A 68 7.78 -3.82 -18.59
CA GLY A 68 9.23 -3.99 -18.71
C GLY A 68 10.00 -2.69 -18.48
N GLY A 69 11.15 -2.56 -19.15
CA GLY A 69 12.02 -1.39 -18.99
C GLY A 69 12.97 -1.44 -17.80
N GLY A 70 13.19 -2.63 -17.21
CA GLY A 70 14.27 -2.89 -16.26
C GLY A 70 13.99 -2.50 -14.80
N LEU A 71 12.74 -2.16 -14.45
CA LEU A 71 12.34 -2.08 -13.05
C LEU A 71 12.40 -3.47 -12.42
N THR A 72 12.90 -3.56 -11.18
CA THR A 72 12.99 -4.82 -10.44
C THR A 72 12.55 -4.65 -9.00
N VAL A 73 12.02 -5.70 -8.40
CA VAL A 73 11.55 -5.70 -7.00
C VAL A 73 12.70 -6.09 -6.07
N LEU A 74 13.02 -5.19 -5.15
CA LEU A 74 14.09 -5.40 -4.16
C LEU A 74 13.55 -6.13 -2.92
N ALA A 75 12.39 -5.72 -2.41
CA ALA A 75 11.76 -6.31 -1.24
C ALA A 75 10.23 -6.14 -1.31
N PRO A 76 9.46 -7.03 -0.67
CA PRO A 76 8.07 -6.73 -0.37
C PRO A 76 8.03 -5.64 0.70
N MET A 77 6.88 -5.00 0.83
CA MET A 77 6.60 -4.10 1.94
C MET A 77 5.61 -4.79 2.88
N TYR A 78 4.32 -4.50 2.77
CA TYR A 78 3.25 -5.22 3.47
C TYR A 78 2.02 -5.34 2.57
N PRO A 79 1.14 -6.35 2.79
CA PRO A 79 -0.18 -6.35 2.20
C PRO A 79 -0.98 -5.17 2.74
N THR A 80 -1.70 -4.50 1.85
CA THR A 80 -2.50 -3.32 2.19
C THR A 80 -3.99 -3.67 2.06
N PRO A 81 -4.64 -4.21 3.10
CA PRO A 81 -6.08 -4.44 3.08
C PRO A 81 -6.81 -3.11 2.99
N GLY A 82 -7.66 -2.95 1.98
CA GLY A 82 -8.46 -1.75 1.78
C GLY A 82 -9.73 -1.77 2.62
N LEU A 83 -10.09 -0.65 3.24
CA LEU A 83 -11.28 -0.52 4.08
C LEU A 83 -11.93 0.85 3.91
N PHE A 84 -13.25 0.88 4.12
CA PHE A 84 -13.97 2.12 4.41
C PHE A 84 -14.09 2.29 5.92
N VAL A 85 -13.99 3.54 6.36
CA VAL A 85 -14.24 3.96 7.73
C VAL A 85 -15.23 5.11 7.77
N VAL A 86 -16.14 5.07 8.74
CA VAL A 86 -17.17 6.07 9.01
C VAL A 86 -17.28 6.29 10.53
N PRO A 87 -17.86 7.41 11.00
CA PRO A 87 -18.20 7.56 12.42
C PRO A 87 -19.08 6.39 12.90
N ALA A 88 -18.91 5.91 14.13
CA ALA A 88 -19.63 4.73 14.61
C ALA A 88 -21.16 4.90 14.58
N THR A 89 -21.63 6.14 14.78
CA THR A 89 -23.05 6.55 14.74
C THR A 89 -23.60 6.69 13.32
N SER A 90 -22.77 6.60 12.27
CA SER A 90 -23.19 6.72 10.89
C SER A 90 -24.18 5.61 10.48
N ALA A 91 -25.18 6.00 9.69
CA ALA A 91 -26.13 5.08 9.08
C ALA A 91 -25.53 4.23 7.94
N ILE A 92 -24.34 4.58 7.42
CA ILE A 92 -23.68 3.89 6.30
C ILE A 92 -23.10 2.56 6.76
N ARG A 93 -23.76 1.42 6.52
CA ARG A 93 -23.33 0.10 7.04
C ARG A 93 -22.53 -0.72 6.03
N SER A 94 -22.63 -0.40 4.75
CA SER A 94 -22.05 -1.16 3.65
C SER A 94 -21.59 -0.25 2.51
N VAL A 95 -20.87 -0.82 1.53
CA VAL A 95 -20.47 -0.09 0.32
C VAL A 95 -21.70 0.44 -0.45
N ALA A 96 -22.83 -0.29 -0.45
CA ALA A 96 -24.03 0.16 -1.14
C ALA A 96 -24.61 1.47 -0.58
N ASP A 97 -24.43 1.72 0.72
CA ASP A 97 -24.91 2.92 1.40
C ASP A 97 -24.06 4.17 1.09
N LEU A 98 -22.94 4.00 0.37
CA LEU A 98 -22.11 5.11 -0.10
C LEU A 98 -22.72 5.85 -1.29
N ARG A 99 -23.79 5.32 -1.91
CA ARG A 99 -24.46 6.02 -3.02
C ARG A 99 -24.93 7.41 -2.59
N GLY A 100 -24.55 8.43 -3.36
CA GLY A 100 -24.81 9.84 -3.10
C GLY A 100 -23.98 10.45 -1.97
N ARG A 101 -23.00 9.72 -1.41
CA ARG A 101 -22.18 10.19 -0.28
C ARG A 101 -20.87 10.79 -0.74
N ARG A 102 -20.31 11.67 0.09
CA ARG A 102 -18.99 12.25 -0.09
C ARG A 102 -17.96 11.28 0.47
N VAL A 103 -17.14 10.71 -0.40
CA VAL A 103 -16.18 9.66 -0.01
C VAL A 103 -14.78 10.11 -0.33
N VAL A 104 -13.92 10.19 0.68
CA VAL A 104 -12.49 10.45 0.49
C VAL A 104 -11.82 9.19 -0.05
N LEU A 105 -11.21 9.24 -1.23
CA LEU A 105 -10.58 8.09 -1.89
C LEU A 105 -9.05 8.05 -1.77
N GLY A 106 -8.45 9.00 -1.06
CA GLY A 106 -7.00 9.14 -0.93
C GLY A 106 -6.42 10.21 -1.84
N THR A 107 -5.10 10.16 -2.09
CA THR A 107 -4.40 11.20 -2.86
C THR A 107 -4.39 10.93 -4.36
N HIS A 108 -4.26 11.99 -5.15
CA HIS A 108 -4.33 11.94 -6.62
C HIS A 108 -3.46 10.88 -7.30
N LYS A 109 -2.28 10.55 -6.72
CA LYS A 109 -1.31 9.61 -7.32
C LYS A 109 -1.17 8.30 -6.54
N SER A 110 -2.12 7.99 -5.66
CA SER A 110 -2.09 6.81 -4.79
C SER A 110 -2.64 5.56 -5.48
N GLY A 111 -2.01 4.41 -5.23
CA GLY A 111 -2.57 3.10 -5.61
C GLY A 111 -3.87 2.80 -4.84
N LEU A 112 -4.02 3.30 -3.60
CA LEU A 112 -5.24 3.12 -2.82
C LEU A 112 -6.43 3.77 -3.51
N THR A 113 -6.23 4.90 -4.19
CA THR A 113 -7.29 5.54 -4.97
C THR A 113 -7.72 4.66 -6.14
N VAL A 114 -6.79 4.01 -6.82
CA VAL A 114 -7.10 3.04 -7.88
C VAL A 114 -7.84 1.83 -7.29
N MET A 115 -7.36 1.28 -6.18
CA MET A 115 -7.98 0.14 -5.49
C MET A 115 -9.41 0.47 -5.02
N GLY A 116 -9.62 1.64 -4.40
CA GLY A 116 -10.93 2.08 -3.91
C GLY A 116 -11.95 2.24 -5.03
N ARG A 117 -11.52 2.76 -6.19
CA ARG A 117 -12.34 2.84 -7.40
C ARG A 117 -12.73 1.45 -7.91
N SER A 118 -11.78 0.52 -7.97
CA SER A 118 -12.04 -0.88 -8.33
C SER A 118 -13.01 -1.57 -7.36
N VAL A 119 -12.87 -1.30 -6.05
CA VAL A 119 -13.76 -1.81 -5.00
C VAL A 119 -15.18 -1.28 -5.13
N LEU A 120 -15.35 0.01 -5.40
CA LEU A 120 -16.66 0.63 -5.66
C LEU A 120 -17.30 0.03 -6.91
N GLY A 121 -16.56 -0.03 -8.02
CA GLY A 121 -17.04 -0.60 -9.29
C GLY A 121 -17.46 -2.07 -9.16
N ALA A 122 -16.63 -2.90 -8.51
CA ALA A 122 -16.95 -4.30 -8.27
C ALA A 122 -18.17 -4.50 -7.33
N SER A 123 -18.48 -3.49 -6.53
CA SER A 123 -19.64 -3.43 -5.64
C SER A 123 -20.89 -2.82 -6.32
N GLY A 124 -20.80 -2.44 -7.60
CA GLY A 124 -21.92 -1.89 -8.37
C GLY A 124 -22.15 -0.40 -8.16
N LEU A 125 -21.13 0.35 -7.74
CA LEU A 125 -21.14 1.81 -7.69
C LEU A 125 -20.12 2.37 -8.69
N ASP A 126 -20.57 3.25 -9.58
CA ASP A 126 -19.67 4.05 -10.39
C ASP A 126 -19.01 5.12 -9.48
N PRO A 127 -17.67 5.09 -9.29
CA PRO A 127 -17.00 6.01 -8.37
C PRO A 127 -17.08 7.49 -8.80
N GLU A 128 -17.44 7.78 -10.05
CA GLU A 128 -17.55 9.15 -10.56
C GLU A 128 -18.99 9.66 -10.61
N ARG A 129 -19.99 8.76 -10.58
CA ARG A 129 -21.39 9.12 -10.79
C ARG A 129 -22.28 8.81 -9.60
N ASP A 130 -21.99 7.71 -8.91
CA ASP A 130 -22.83 7.24 -7.80
C ASP A 130 -22.34 7.75 -6.45
N ILE A 131 -21.16 8.36 -6.37
CA ILE A 131 -20.63 9.02 -5.17
C ILE A 131 -20.12 10.43 -5.52
N SER A 132 -19.84 11.24 -4.51
CA SER A 132 -19.06 12.47 -4.65
C SER A 132 -17.62 12.21 -4.18
N PRO A 133 -16.69 11.82 -5.08
CA PRO A 133 -15.34 11.46 -4.67
C PRO A 133 -14.55 12.70 -4.24
N ILE A 134 -13.81 12.58 -3.14
CA ILE A 134 -12.87 13.59 -2.67
C ILE A 134 -11.46 13.01 -2.80
N LEU A 135 -10.61 13.68 -3.59
CA LEU A 135 -9.19 13.41 -3.67
C LEU A 135 -8.42 14.44 -2.84
N LEU A 136 -7.34 13.97 -2.21
CA LEU A 136 -6.55 14.77 -1.27
C LEU A 136 -5.22 15.17 -1.89
N ASP A 137 -4.73 16.35 -1.49
CA ASP A 137 -3.32 16.72 -1.68
C ASP A 137 -2.41 15.97 -0.73
N ARG A 138 -2.85 15.70 0.51
CA ARG A 138 -2.10 14.96 1.52
C ARG A 138 -2.98 13.91 2.18
N ALA A 139 -2.46 12.69 2.32
CA ALA A 139 -3.20 11.59 2.92
C ALA A 139 -3.69 11.89 4.36
N GLY A 140 -2.93 12.68 5.12
CA GLY A 140 -3.27 13.08 6.48
C GLY A 140 -4.49 13.99 6.61
N ASP A 141 -4.99 14.58 5.53
CA ASP A 141 -6.12 15.51 5.57
C ASP A 141 -7.48 14.78 5.63
N GLY A 142 -7.53 13.50 5.22
CA GLY A 142 -8.76 12.71 5.13
C GLY A 142 -9.53 12.57 6.45
N PRO A 143 -8.89 12.16 7.56
CA PRO A 143 -9.55 12.03 8.87
C PRO A 143 -10.25 13.31 9.33
N ALA A 144 -9.63 14.47 9.10
CA ALA A 144 -10.22 15.76 9.49
C ALA A 144 -11.52 16.04 8.73
N LEU A 145 -11.57 15.75 7.42
CA LEU A 145 -12.79 15.93 6.62
C LEU A 145 -13.96 15.10 7.12
N VAL A 146 -13.71 13.86 7.57
CA VAL A 146 -14.74 13.01 8.16
C VAL A 146 -15.21 13.57 9.50
N ARG A 147 -14.26 13.96 10.37
CA ARG A 147 -14.56 14.55 11.69
C ARG A 147 -15.39 15.84 11.59
N GLU A 148 -15.08 16.67 10.60
CA GLU A 148 -15.78 17.93 10.33
C GLU A 148 -17.12 17.75 9.60
N GLY A 149 -17.51 16.52 9.28
CA GLY A 149 -18.73 16.24 8.51
C GLY A 149 -18.67 16.76 7.06
N ARG A 150 -17.48 17.05 6.55
CA ARG A 150 -17.22 17.46 5.16
C ARG A 150 -17.10 16.25 4.22
N ALA A 151 -16.81 15.08 4.77
CA ALA A 151 -16.91 13.79 4.10
C ALA A 151 -17.74 12.82 4.96
N ASP A 152 -18.43 11.89 4.32
CA ASP A 152 -19.29 10.91 4.99
C ASP A 152 -18.56 9.59 5.26
N ALA A 153 -17.51 9.29 4.48
CA ALA A 153 -16.66 8.12 4.61
C ALA A 153 -15.22 8.40 4.12
N LEU A 154 -14.27 7.63 4.64
CA LEU A 154 -12.88 7.61 4.18
C LEU A 154 -12.52 6.20 3.72
N TRP A 155 -11.99 6.09 2.51
CA TRP A 155 -11.28 4.92 2.02
C TRP A 155 -9.78 5.04 2.36
N GLY A 156 -9.22 3.94 2.83
CA GLY A 156 -7.79 3.81 3.11
C GLY A 156 -7.35 2.36 3.08
N GLY A 157 -6.16 2.07 3.59
CA GLY A 157 -5.73 0.69 3.73
C GLY A 157 -4.48 0.51 4.56
N GLY A 158 -4.25 -0.74 4.99
CA GLY A 158 -3.23 -1.08 5.98
C GLY A 158 -3.78 -1.06 7.40
N LEU A 159 -3.25 -1.94 8.25
CA LEU A 159 -3.67 -2.02 9.66
C LEU A 159 -3.09 -0.87 10.49
N ASP A 160 -1.84 -0.48 10.21
CA ASP A 160 -1.12 0.55 10.95
C ASP A 160 -1.28 1.97 10.37
N TRP A 161 -2.26 2.19 9.50
CA TRP A 161 -2.38 3.48 8.82
C TRP A 161 -2.83 4.57 9.82
N PRO A 162 -2.06 5.66 10.00
CA PRO A 162 -2.36 6.67 11.02
C PRO A 162 -3.75 7.29 10.90
N GLY A 163 -4.28 7.42 9.66
CA GLY A 163 -5.62 7.95 9.44
C GLY A 163 -6.74 7.08 10.01
N PHE A 164 -6.58 5.76 9.97
CA PHE A 164 -7.53 4.82 10.58
C PHE A 164 -7.46 4.86 12.10
N HIS A 165 -6.27 4.86 12.68
CA HIS A 165 -6.12 5.00 14.14
C HIS A 165 -6.67 6.33 14.65
N ALA A 166 -6.46 7.43 13.93
CA ALA A 166 -6.98 8.74 14.30
C ALA A 166 -8.52 8.76 14.37
N LEU A 167 -9.21 8.16 13.39
CA LEU A 167 -10.68 8.07 13.41
C LEU A 167 -11.19 7.05 14.44
N ALA A 168 -10.51 5.92 14.61
CA ALA A 168 -10.88 4.92 15.60
C ALA A 168 -10.79 5.46 17.04
N ALA A 169 -9.86 6.39 17.29
CA ALA A 169 -9.64 7.03 18.58
C ALA A 169 -10.53 8.27 18.82
N ASP A 170 -11.32 8.71 17.84
CA ASP A 170 -12.19 9.87 18.01
C ASP A 170 -13.27 9.63 19.09
N PRO A 171 -13.73 10.68 19.81
CA PRO A 171 -14.89 10.57 20.69
C PRO A 171 -16.11 10.04 19.93
N GLY A 172 -16.68 8.93 20.42
CA GLY A 172 -17.77 8.22 19.75
C GLY A 172 -17.33 7.11 18.79
N GLY A 173 -16.03 7.01 18.49
CA GLY A 173 -15.42 5.93 17.73
C GLY A 173 -15.77 5.91 16.24
N ALA A 174 -15.24 4.90 15.56
CA ALA A 174 -15.46 4.67 14.14
C ALA A 174 -15.90 3.23 13.87
N ARG A 175 -16.46 3.01 12.68
CA ARG A 175 -16.80 1.67 12.17
C ARG A 175 -16.13 1.45 10.83
N PHE A 176 -15.51 0.29 10.70
CA PHE A 176 -14.81 -0.16 9.51
C PHE A 176 -15.64 -1.21 8.77
N PHE A 177 -15.57 -1.22 7.45
CA PHE A 177 -16.18 -2.26 6.62
C PHE A 177 -15.44 -2.41 5.28
N GLY A 178 -15.53 -3.62 4.72
CA GLY A 178 -14.98 -3.98 3.42
C GLY A 178 -16.07 -4.09 2.34
N PRO A 179 -15.68 -4.45 1.10
CA PRO A 179 -16.61 -4.82 0.04
C PRO A 179 -17.44 -6.07 0.38
N SER A 180 -18.50 -6.29 -0.41
CA SER A 180 -19.25 -7.54 -0.35
C SER A 180 -18.41 -8.74 -0.84
N GLU A 181 -18.77 -9.95 -0.43
CA GLU A 181 -18.14 -11.19 -0.92
C GLU A 181 -18.14 -11.31 -2.45
N ALA A 182 -19.23 -10.88 -3.10
CA ALA A 182 -19.31 -10.87 -4.55
C ALA A 182 -18.28 -9.92 -5.19
N ALA A 183 -18.07 -8.74 -4.59
CA ALA A 183 -17.06 -7.79 -5.06
C ALA A 183 -15.64 -8.32 -4.79
N ILE A 184 -15.40 -8.93 -3.63
CA ILE A 184 -14.12 -9.61 -3.31
C ILE A 184 -13.82 -10.69 -4.36
N ALA A 185 -14.79 -11.55 -4.66
CA ALA A 185 -14.62 -12.61 -5.64
C ALA A 185 -14.28 -12.05 -7.03
N ARG A 186 -14.91 -10.95 -7.47
CA ARG A 186 -14.58 -10.31 -8.76
C ARG A 186 -13.17 -9.75 -8.84
N LEU A 187 -12.65 -9.23 -7.73
CA LEU A 187 -11.34 -8.56 -7.68
C LEU A 187 -10.17 -9.50 -7.37
N ALA A 188 -10.41 -10.57 -6.62
CA ALA A 188 -9.39 -11.51 -6.17
C ALA A 188 -9.26 -12.74 -7.09
N GLN A 189 -9.35 -12.53 -8.40
CA GLN A 189 -9.19 -13.60 -9.38
C GLN A 189 -7.72 -14.06 -9.47
N PRO A 190 -7.45 -15.32 -9.85
CA PRO A 190 -6.08 -15.78 -10.08
C PRO A 190 -5.33 -14.87 -11.06
N GLY A 191 -4.13 -14.43 -10.67
CA GLY A 191 -3.31 -13.50 -11.47
C GLY A 191 -3.66 -12.02 -11.33
N ALA A 192 -4.70 -11.66 -10.57
CA ALA A 192 -5.01 -10.26 -10.27
C ALA A 192 -3.99 -9.64 -9.30
N ALA A 193 -3.81 -8.32 -9.43
CA ALA A 193 -2.99 -7.52 -8.51
C ALA A 193 -3.53 -7.53 -7.07
N THR A 194 -4.85 -7.55 -6.94
CA THR A 194 -5.56 -7.63 -5.66
C THR A 194 -5.81 -9.08 -5.25
N ARG A 195 -5.64 -9.37 -3.96
CA ARG A 195 -5.94 -10.66 -3.36
C ARG A 195 -6.97 -10.51 -2.26
N ARG A 196 -7.67 -11.60 -1.96
CA ARG A 196 -8.52 -11.67 -0.77
C ARG A 196 -7.64 -11.54 0.48
N LEU A 197 -8.05 -10.65 1.38
CA LEU A 197 -7.43 -10.46 2.69
C LEU A 197 -8.50 -10.47 3.78
N THR A 198 -8.07 -10.71 5.01
CA THR A 198 -8.91 -10.60 6.21
C THR A 198 -8.23 -9.67 7.18
N VAL A 199 -8.96 -8.67 7.64
CA VAL A 199 -8.56 -7.82 8.77
C VAL A 199 -9.00 -8.55 10.04
N PRO A 200 -8.08 -8.96 10.93
CA PRO A 200 -8.41 -9.67 12.15
C PRO A 200 -9.35 -8.88 13.07
N ALA A 201 -10.11 -9.59 13.91
CA ALA A 201 -10.83 -8.98 15.03
C ALA A 201 -9.87 -8.16 15.92
N GLY A 202 -10.32 -7.00 16.39
CA GLY A 202 -9.54 -6.14 17.29
C GLY A 202 -8.39 -5.37 16.62
N SER A 203 -8.30 -5.35 15.29
CA SER A 203 -7.29 -4.55 14.58
C SER A 203 -7.50 -3.04 14.80
N PHE A 204 -8.76 -2.62 14.96
CA PHE A 204 -9.13 -1.24 15.25
C PHE A 204 -10.03 -1.17 16.49
N ALA A 205 -9.98 -0.04 17.21
CA ALA A 205 -10.87 0.19 18.34
C ALA A 205 -12.35 0.11 17.89
N GLY A 206 -13.15 -0.67 18.61
CA GLY A 206 -14.57 -0.88 18.28
C GLY A 206 -14.84 -1.91 17.18
N GLN A 207 -13.82 -2.51 16.57
CA GLN A 207 -13.98 -3.56 15.56
C GLN A 207 -13.85 -4.95 16.20
N ALA A 208 -14.97 -5.52 16.64
CA ALA A 208 -15.00 -6.83 17.30
C ALA A 208 -14.92 -8.04 16.33
N GLU A 209 -15.47 -7.90 15.12
CA GLU A 209 -15.59 -8.99 14.15
C GLU A 209 -14.59 -8.83 13.01
N PRO A 210 -13.97 -9.92 12.50
CA PRO A 210 -13.07 -9.84 11.37
C PRO A 210 -13.75 -9.27 10.12
N ILE A 211 -12.99 -8.53 9.30
CA ILE A 211 -13.51 -7.92 8.06
C ILE A 211 -12.84 -8.60 6.86
N ALA A 212 -13.64 -9.26 6.04
CA ALA A 212 -13.20 -9.73 4.73
C ALA A 212 -13.06 -8.54 3.77
N THR A 213 -11.96 -8.51 3.01
CA THR A 213 -11.69 -7.44 2.04
C THR A 213 -10.75 -7.93 0.93
N VAL A 214 -10.31 -6.99 0.09
CA VAL A 214 -9.21 -7.15 -0.84
C VAL A 214 -8.04 -6.23 -0.48
N GLY A 215 -6.86 -6.57 -0.97
CA GLY A 215 -5.72 -5.67 -0.93
C GLY A 215 -4.62 -6.12 -1.88
N SER A 216 -3.61 -5.28 -2.02
CA SER A 216 -2.43 -5.56 -2.85
C SER A 216 -1.16 -5.42 -2.00
N TRP A 217 -0.10 -6.10 -2.41
CA TRP A 217 1.22 -5.89 -1.80
C TRP A 217 1.81 -4.60 -2.34
N SER A 218 2.45 -3.85 -1.44
CA SER A 218 3.38 -2.80 -1.84
C SER A 218 4.79 -3.36 -1.92
N PHE A 219 5.65 -2.72 -2.72
CA PHE A 219 7.01 -3.17 -2.98
C PHE A 219 8.01 -2.03 -2.87
N VAL A 220 9.24 -2.38 -2.50
CA VAL A 220 10.42 -1.56 -2.74
C VAL A 220 10.91 -1.90 -4.14
N ILE A 221 10.73 -0.99 -5.09
CA ILE A 221 11.15 -1.16 -6.49
C ILE A 221 12.46 -0.40 -6.73
N ALA A 222 13.40 -1.05 -7.40
CA ALA A 222 14.65 -0.48 -7.84
C ALA A 222 14.56 0.03 -9.28
N ARG A 223 15.27 1.13 -9.55
CA ARG A 223 15.38 1.69 -10.90
C ARG A 223 16.14 0.74 -11.84
N PRO A 224 16.00 0.91 -13.16
CA PRO A 224 16.85 0.21 -14.12
C PRO A 224 18.33 0.55 -13.88
N GLY A 225 19.18 -0.46 -13.94
CA GLY A 225 20.63 -0.31 -13.77
C GLY A 225 21.07 0.11 -12.35
N LEU A 226 20.28 -0.17 -11.31
CA LEU A 226 20.81 -0.14 -9.94
C LEU A 226 21.91 -1.21 -9.81
N ASP A 227 23.05 -0.83 -9.23
CA ASP A 227 24.18 -1.73 -9.01
C ASP A 227 23.78 -2.95 -8.15
N GLU A 228 24.16 -4.15 -8.60
CA GLU A 228 23.76 -5.41 -7.96
C GLU A 228 24.31 -5.52 -6.53
N GLU A 229 25.56 -5.09 -6.30
CA GLU A 229 26.17 -5.16 -4.98
C GLU A 229 25.49 -4.20 -4.00
N THR A 230 25.13 -3.00 -4.46
CA THR A 230 24.32 -2.05 -3.69
C THR A 230 22.97 -2.67 -3.32
N ALA A 231 22.27 -3.29 -4.27
CA ALA A 231 20.99 -3.95 -3.98
C ALA A 231 21.15 -5.13 -3.02
N TYR A 232 22.18 -5.97 -3.21
CA TYR A 232 22.52 -7.09 -2.31
C TYR A 232 22.72 -6.61 -0.88
N ARG A 233 23.52 -5.56 -0.67
CA ARG A 233 23.80 -5.00 0.66
C ARG A 233 22.54 -4.47 1.34
N ILE A 234 21.68 -3.76 0.59
CA ILE A 234 20.39 -3.26 1.11
C ILE A 234 19.49 -4.43 1.55
N VAL A 235 19.32 -5.45 0.71
CA VAL A 235 18.47 -6.62 1.03
C VAL A 235 19.03 -7.41 2.21
N ARG A 236 20.35 -7.59 2.25
CA ARG A 236 21.03 -8.29 3.35
C ARG A 236 20.92 -7.54 4.67
N ALA A 237 20.91 -6.21 4.63
CA ALA A 237 20.58 -5.38 5.79
C ALA A 237 19.13 -5.63 6.26
N LEU A 238 18.16 -5.58 5.35
CA LEU A 238 16.75 -5.85 5.68
C LEU A 238 16.53 -7.24 6.29
N ALA A 239 17.21 -8.27 5.77
CA ALA A 239 17.08 -9.64 6.25
C ALA A 239 17.51 -9.84 7.72
N ARG A 240 18.19 -8.85 8.32
CA ARG A 240 18.63 -8.85 9.73
C ARG A 240 17.71 -8.05 10.66
N THR A 241 16.66 -7.45 10.10
CA THR A 241 15.76 -6.55 10.83
C THR A 241 14.48 -7.27 11.24
N ASP A 242 13.73 -6.64 12.14
CA ASP A 242 12.41 -7.07 12.60
C ASP A 242 11.27 -6.61 11.67
N LEU A 243 11.59 -6.02 10.51
CA LEU A 243 10.62 -5.74 9.45
C LEU A 243 10.20 -7.06 8.78
N THR A 244 9.37 -7.82 9.49
CA THR A 244 8.92 -9.19 9.12
C THR A 244 8.24 -9.23 7.77
N GLU A 245 7.38 -8.26 7.47
CA GLU A 245 6.66 -8.15 6.21
C GLU A 245 7.60 -7.88 5.03
N ALA A 246 8.68 -7.11 5.27
CA ALA A 246 9.67 -6.74 4.25
C ALA A 246 10.77 -7.78 4.02
N GLN A 247 10.68 -8.94 4.67
CA GLN A 247 11.66 -10.00 4.50
C GLN A 247 11.67 -10.49 3.03
N PRO A 248 12.85 -10.63 2.40
CA PRO A 248 12.94 -10.95 0.97
C PRO A 248 12.27 -12.29 0.62
N ARG A 249 12.24 -13.24 1.56
CA ARG A 249 11.57 -14.54 1.40
C ARG A 249 10.08 -14.40 1.09
N ASN A 250 9.44 -13.31 1.51
CA ASN A 250 8.02 -13.06 1.29
C ASN A 250 7.72 -12.67 -0.16
N LEU A 251 8.74 -12.42 -1.01
CA LEU A 251 8.52 -12.18 -2.45
C LEU A 251 8.08 -13.42 -3.21
N VAL A 252 8.35 -14.62 -2.68
CA VAL A 252 8.04 -15.88 -3.36
C VAL A 252 6.54 -15.95 -3.64
N GLY A 253 6.17 -16.00 -4.94
CA GLY A 253 4.78 -16.06 -5.38
C GLY A 253 4.03 -14.72 -5.37
N LEU A 254 4.69 -13.62 -4.99
CA LEU A 254 4.16 -12.26 -5.17
C LEU A 254 4.51 -11.71 -6.54
N VAL A 255 5.73 -11.95 -7.02
CA VAL A 255 6.19 -11.54 -8.35
C VAL A 255 6.94 -12.70 -9.04
N PRO A 256 6.91 -12.77 -10.38
CA PRO A 256 7.76 -13.66 -11.16
C PRO A 256 9.24 -13.53 -10.81
N ALA A 257 9.99 -14.63 -10.88
CA ALA A 257 11.42 -14.67 -10.55
C ALA A 257 12.27 -13.69 -11.37
N ASP A 258 11.92 -13.43 -12.63
CA ASP A 258 12.62 -12.50 -13.53
C ASP A 258 12.37 -11.02 -13.20
N GLN A 259 11.38 -10.72 -12.36
CA GLN A 259 11.10 -9.38 -11.84
C GLN A 259 11.79 -9.10 -10.50
N VAL A 260 12.38 -10.12 -9.85
CA VAL A 260 13.14 -9.95 -8.62
C VAL A 260 14.51 -9.37 -8.93
N ASN A 261 14.95 -8.39 -8.14
CA ASN A 261 16.27 -7.77 -8.34
C ASN A 261 17.40 -8.82 -8.18
N PRO A 262 18.45 -8.80 -9.02
CA PRO A 262 19.56 -9.76 -8.94
C PRO A 262 20.23 -9.84 -7.56
N GLY A 263 20.40 -8.70 -6.88
CA GLY A 263 20.94 -8.66 -5.53
C GLY A 263 20.03 -9.36 -4.51
N THR A 264 18.72 -9.19 -4.65
CA THR A 264 17.72 -9.93 -3.86
C THR A 264 17.75 -11.42 -4.15
N ALA A 265 17.81 -11.80 -5.42
CA ALA A 265 17.89 -13.19 -5.83
C ALA A 265 19.15 -13.87 -5.28
N ARG A 266 20.27 -13.16 -5.21
CA ARG A 266 21.50 -13.63 -4.56
C ARG A 266 21.30 -13.91 -3.08
N VAL A 267 20.71 -12.98 -2.32
CA VAL A 267 20.39 -13.20 -0.89
C VAL A 267 19.48 -14.42 -0.69
N LEU A 268 18.46 -14.58 -1.54
CA LEU A 268 17.54 -15.72 -1.45
C LEU A 268 18.23 -17.06 -1.74
N ARG A 269 19.12 -17.11 -2.75
CA ARG A 269 19.92 -18.32 -3.02
C ARG A 269 20.84 -18.67 -1.86
N GLU A 270 21.52 -17.69 -1.26
CA GLU A 270 22.38 -17.88 -0.07
C GLU A 270 21.57 -18.42 1.12
N ALA A 271 20.28 -18.07 1.21
CA ALA A 271 19.36 -18.56 2.23
C ALA A 271 18.64 -19.89 1.86
N GLY A 272 18.98 -20.51 0.73
CA GLY A 272 18.34 -21.75 0.27
C GLY A 272 16.89 -21.59 -0.21
N VAL A 273 16.46 -20.36 -0.50
CA VAL A 273 15.10 -20.06 -1.01
C VAL A 273 15.09 -20.04 -2.53
N THR A 274 14.19 -20.82 -3.13
CA THR A 274 14.03 -20.89 -4.59
C THR A 274 12.89 -19.97 -5.03
N LEU A 275 13.18 -19.05 -5.95
CA LEU A 275 12.17 -18.26 -6.66
C LEU A 275 11.47 -19.15 -7.70
N ARG A 276 10.16 -18.94 -7.87
CA ARG A 276 9.33 -19.67 -8.86
C ARG A 276 8.75 -18.69 -9.86
#